data_AF-A0A2I1CN66-F1
#
_entry.id   AF-A0A2I1CN66-F1
#
_cell.length_a   1.000
_cell.length_b   1.000
_cell.length_c   1.000
_cell.angle_alpha   90.00
_cell.angle_beta   90.00
_cell.angle_gamma   90.00
#
_symmetry.space_group_name_H-M   'P 1'
#
loop_
_entity.id
_entity.type
_entity.pdbx_description
1 polymer ?
#
loop_
_entity_poly.entity_id
_entity_poly.type
_entity_poly.pdbx_seq_one_letter_code
_entity_poly.pdbx_strand_id
1 'polypeptide(L)'
;MTKRQEKISVHQMTAPTSAIIEDFVASYDTQREFYSHTATAVRKICEAALGKHHIPCLVSHRAKEAASLRKKLYARQLLRGHAYTSREEIKSDISDLAGVRIALYYSRHGEEVKRILNDEFTVVEKKTFSRMGIDEAIHGGYDRWFPGYCAQHYRVHLKNGTVNQEGVPIHNTKVEIQVVSVLRHVWAEVEHDVVYKGKLRASRDDHRILDGLSGAVFLGECFLDQLYQTQVAKTTTDDKGFESVYGLGSFLWNWTASLGHCQVEYPVEVEFLKEVLSILGLNNPRTLRDILSQIDLSTREGSEWHSFRAAFHPARSSLTMFIMDRILTMPVGASKLENTPVDDPGLDHARHELGLISSSLIWLDRVYPLSSQLFGALFASDSWDRYLPGIRWLDSRKAQDYWRGTAVLTDEEKNRINGLFQCFARNKEKPIQLAFALARLGVLKRYAADWLALHRVISPLLIVIKARY
;
A
#
# COMPACT_ATOMS: atom_id res chain seq x y z
N MET A 1 -8.55 -12.61 -67.89
CA MET A 1 -7.68 -13.38 -66.97
C MET A 1 -7.99 -12.95 -65.54
N THR A 2 -8.87 -13.71 -64.91
CA THR A 2 -9.51 -13.46 -63.62
C THR A 2 -8.62 -13.97 -62.49
N LYS A 3 -8.11 -13.08 -61.63
CA LYS A 3 -7.44 -13.45 -60.38
C LYS A 3 -8.50 -13.75 -59.31
N ARG A 4 -8.51 -15.01 -58.87
CA ARG A 4 -9.38 -15.61 -57.86
C ARG A 4 -9.19 -14.90 -56.52
N GLN A 5 -10.25 -14.30 -56.00
CA GLN A 5 -10.37 -13.94 -54.59
C GLN A 5 -10.53 -15.22 -53.78
N GLU A 6 -9.56 -15.56 -52.93
CA GLU A 6 -9.73 -16.57 -51.89
C GLU A 6 -10.60 -15.98 -50.78
N LYS A 7 -11.90 -16.29 -50.86
CA LYS A 7 -12.82 -16.22 -49.71
C LYS A 7 -12.35 -17.27 -48.70
N ILE A 8 -11.72 -16.82 -47.61
CA ILE A 8 -11.56 -17.62 -46.40
C ILE A 8 -12.97 -17.87 -45.85
N SER A 9 -13.46 -19.08 -46.05
CA SER A 9 -14.78 -19.53 -45.61
C SER A 9 -14.78 -19.72 -44.09
N VAL A 10 -15.75 -19.12 -43.40
CA VAL A 10 -15.98 -19.17 -41.94
C VAL A 10 -16.52 -20.56 -41.50
N HIS A 11 -16.19 -21.64 -42.21
CA HIS A 11 -16.80 -22.96 -42.04
C HIS A 11 -15.82 -24.12 -41.87
N GLN A 12 -14.58 -23.85 -41.44
CA GLN A 12 -13.68 -24.88 -40.93
C GLN A 12 -13.11 -24.49 -39.57
N MET A 13 -13.98 -24.40 -38.56
CA MET A 13 -13.57 -24.62 -37.18
C MET A 13 -13.72 -26.13 -36.91
N THR A 14 -12.61 -26.83 -36.71
CA THR A 14 -12.61 -28.24 -36.35
C THR A 14 -13.32 -28.41 -35.00
N ALA A 15 -14.39 -29.21 -34.97
CA ALA A 15 -15.22 -29.52 -33.80
C ALA A 15 -14.48 -29.82 -32.47
N PRO A 16 -13.32 -30.51 -32.43
CA PRO A 16 -12.63 -30.79 -31.17
C PRO A 16 -12.02 -29.55 -30.49
N THR A 17 -11.72 -28.48 -31.24
CA THR A 17 -11.01 -27.32 -30.66
C THR A 17 -11.92 -26.25 -30.05
N SER A 18 -13.18 -26.20 -30.50
CA SER A 18 -14.23 -25.43 -29.82
C SER A 18 -14.57 -26.05 -28.46
N ALA A 19 -14.46 -27.38 -28.33
CA ALA A 19 -14.77 -28.09 -27.09
C ALA A 19 -13.86 -27.67 -25.93
N ILE A 20 -12.55 -27.45 -26.16
CA ILE A 20 -11.61 -27.02 -25.11
C ILE A 20 -11.96 -25.63 -24.57
N ILE A 21 -12.33 -24.68 -25.45
CA ILE A 21 -12.76 -23.34 -25.04
C ILE A 21 -14.05 -23.41 -24.23
N GLU A 22 -15.06 -24.15 -24.73
CA GLU A 22 -16.35 -24.26 -24.04
C GLU A 22 -16.23 -24.95 -22.68
N ASP A 23 -15.47 -26.03 -22.61
CA ASP A 23 -15.15 -26.75 -21.39
C ASP A 23 -14.39 -25.87 -20.38
N PHE A 24 -13.41 -25.10 -20.85
CA PHE A 24 -12.71 -24.13 -20.00
C PHE A 24 -13.64 -23.04 -19.47
N VAL A 25 -14.52 -22.49 -20.33
CA VAL A 25 -15.48 -21.45 -19.93
C VAL A 25 -16.50 -21.99 -18.93
N ALA A 26 -17.01 -23.22 -19.12
CA ALA A 26 -17.93 -23.86 -18.18
C ALA A 26 -17.25 -24.11 -16.82
N SER A 27 -16.03 -24.65 -16.83
CA SER A 27 -15.23 -24.82 -15.60
C SER A 27 -14.96 -23.47 -14.92
N TYR A 28 -14.63 -22.44 -15.68
CA TYR A 28 -14.42 -21.09 -15.15
C TYR A 28 -15.67 -20.53 -14.48
N ASP A 29 -16.85 -20.71 -15.09
CA ASP A 29 -18.12 -20.18 -14.56
C ASP A 29 -18.45 -20.79 -13.19
N THR A 30 -18.19 -22.09 -13.01
CA THR A 30 -18.30 -22.75 -11.68
C THR A 30 -17.29 -22.24 -10.66
N GLN A 31 -16.13 -21.74 -11.11
CA GLN A 31 -15.06 -21.22 -10.25
C GLN A 31 -15.06 -19.68 -10.15
N ARG A 32 -16.08 -19.01 -10.70
CA ARG A 32 -16.07 -17.54 -10.82
C ARG A 32 -16.00 -16.84 -9.46
N GLU A 33 -16.64 -17.43 -8.45
CA GLU A 33 -16.62 -16.94 -7.07
C GLU A 33 -15.20 -16.95 -6.47
N PHE A 34 -14.40 -17.98 -6.76
CA PHE A 34 -12.99 -18.04 -6.35
C PHE A 34 -12.17 -16.86 -6.93
N TYR A 35 -12.36 -16.53 -8.21
CA TYR A 35 -11.68 -15.39 -8.84
C TYR A 35 -12.20 -14.05 -8.29
N SER A 36 -13.49 -13.97 -7.94
CA SER A 36 -14.08 -12.79 -7.28
C SER A 36 -13.47 -12.57 -5.89
N HIS A 37 -13.37 -13.62 -5.08
CA HIS A 37 -12.72 -13.58 -3.77
C HIS A 37 -11.24 -13.22 -3.86
N THR A 38 -10.54 -13.77 -4.86
CA THR A 38 -9.14 -13.43 -5.14
C THR A 38 -9.00 -11.94 -5.49
N ALA A 39 -9.82 -11.42 -6.40
CA ALA A 39 -9.81 -10.02 -6.79
C ALA A 39 -10.16 -9.10 -5.60
N THR A 40 -11.08 -9.52 -4.73
CA THR A 40 -11.41 -8.80 -3.49
C THR A 40 -10.23 -8.73 -2.53
N ALA A 41 -9.49 -9.82 -2.35
CA ALA A 41 -8.30 -9.85 -1.51
C ALA A 41 -7.21 -8.91 -2.03
N VAL A 42 -6.92 -8.97 -3.35
CA VAL A 42 -5.95 -8.06 -3.99
C VAL A 42 -6.39 -6.60 -3.89
N ARG A 43 -7.69 -6.30 -4.05
CA ARG A 43 -8.22 -4.94 -3.83
C ARG A 43 -7.89 -4.44 -2.43
N LYS A 44 -8.20 -5.23 -1.39
CA LYS A 44 -7.95 -4.84 0.01
C LYS A 44 -6.47 -4.57 0.28
N ILE A 45 -5.57 -5.38 -0.28
CA ILE A 45 -4.12 -5.16 -0.20
C ILE A 45 -3.75 -3.83 -0.88
N CYS A 46 -4.25 -3.59 -2.10
CA CYS A 46 -3.99 -2.34 -2.81
C CYS A 46 -4.52 -1.13 -2.04
N GLU A 47 -5.74 -1.17 -1.50
CA GLU A 47 -6.34 -0.09 -0.71
C GLU A 47 -5.53 0.20 0.55
N ALA A 48 -5.11 -0.85 1.29
CA ALA A 48 -4.32 -0.69 2.50
C ALA A 48 -2.94 -0.08 2.18
N ALA A 49 -2.26 -0.59 1.15
CA ALA A 49 -0.94 -0.10 0.75
C ALA A 49 -1.01 1.33 0.22
N LEU A 50 -1.90 1.64 -0.71
CA LEU A 50 -2.07 3.00 -1.26
C LEU A 50 -2.52 3.99 -0.17
N GLY A 51 -3.35 3.54 0.77
CA GLY A 51 -3.75 4.32 1.95
C GLY A 51 -2.58 4.63 2.88
N LYS A 52 -1.70 3.67 3.15
CA LYS A 52 -0.46 3.88 3.93
C LYS A 52 0.44 4.94 3.29
N HIS A 53 0.51 4.96 1.96
CA HIS A 53 1.28 5.93 1.19
C HIS A 53 0.50 7.22 0.86
N HIS A 54 -0.74 7.34 1.35
CA HIS A 54 -1.61 8.50 1.15
C HIS A 54 -1.85 8.86 -0.34
N ILE A 55 -1.89 7.87 -1.23
CA ILE A 55 -2.13 8.08 -2.65
C ILE A 55 -3.65 8.18 -2.92
N PRO A 56 -4.17 9.34 -3.36
CA PRO A 56 -5.59 9.51 -3.65
C PRO A 56 -5.98 8.72 -4.91
N CYS A 57 -6.81 7.70 -4.73
CA CYS A 57 -7.26 6.83 -5.80
C CYS A 57 -8.59 6.15 -5.46
N LEU A 58 -9.22 5.57 -6.47
CA LEU A 58 -10.31 4.62 -6.32
C LEU A 58 -9.81 3.24 -6.73
N VAL A 59 -10.06 2.25 -5.89
CA VAL A 59 -9.70 0.85 -6.19
C VAL A 59 -10.97 0.04 -6.39
N SER A 60 -11.14 -0.53 -7.57
CA SER A 60 -12.24 -1.43 -7.90
C SER A 60 -11.72 -2.80 -8.30
N HIS A 61 -12.60 -3.80 -8.30
CA HIS A 61 -12.24 -5.16 -8.64
C HIS A 61 -13.37 -5.84 -9.42
N ARG A 62 -13.02 -6.87 -10.18
CA ARG A 62 -14.00 -7.69 -10.89
C ARG A 62 -13.43 -9.07 -11.21
N ALA A 63 -14.31 -10.07 -11.20
CA ALA A 63 -14.09 -11.30 -11.96
C ALA A 63 -14.60 -11.10 -13.39
N LYS A 64 -14.00 -11.81 -14.35
CA LYS A 64 -14.43 -11.72 -15.75
C LYS A 64 -15.80 -12.40 -15.96
N GLU A 65 -16.68 -11.82 -16.76
CA GLU A 65 -17.92 -12.51 -17.12
C GLU A 65 -17.65 -13.66 -18.11
N ALA A 66 -18.28 -14.83 -17.89
CA ALA A 66 -18.04 -16.04 -18.69
C ALA A 66 -18.31 -15.82 -20.19
N ALA A 67 -19.40 -15.10 -20.52
CA ALA A 67 -19.70 -14.73 -21.90
C ALA A 67 -18.61 -13.86 -22.54
N SER A 68 -18.03 -12.94 -21.77
CA SER A 68 -16.92 -12.08 -22.23
C SER A 68 -15.60 -12.85 -22.35
N LEU A 69 -15.35 -13.81 -21.46
CA LEU A 69 -14.22 -14.73 -21.55
C LEU A 69 -14.32 -15.56 -22.84
N ARG A 70 -15.47 -16.18 -23.11
CA ARG A 70 -15.73 -16.96 -24.33
C ARG A 70 -15.41 -16.14 -25.59
N LYS A 71 -15.98 -14.94 -25.71
CA LYS A 71 -15.71 -14.04 -26.85
C LYS A 71 -14.23 -13.73 -27.00
N LYS A 72 -13.53 -13.44 -25.89
CA LYS A 72 -12.10 -13.13 -25.89
C LYS A 72 -11.25 -14.32 -26.34
N LEU A 73 -11.57 -15.53 -25.91
CA LEU A 73 -10.85 -16.75 -26.29
C LEU A 73 -10.96 -17.03 -27.79
N TYR A 74 -12.18 -16.97 -28.35
CA TYR A 74 -12.36 -17.13 -29.79
C TYR A 74 -11.66 -16.05 -30.59
N ALA A 75 -11.77 -14.77 -30.17
CA ALA A 75 -11.07 -13.68 -30.86
C ALA A 75 -9.54 -13.86 -30.85
N ARG A 76 -8.97 -14.31 -29.72
CA ARG A 76 -7.53 -14.58 -29.64
C ARG A 76 -7.11 -15.80 -30.45
N GLN A 77 -7.90 -16.86 -30.46
CA GLN A 77 -7.63 -18.03 -31.28
C GLN A 77 -7.49 -17.68 -32.76
N LEU A 78 -8.35 -16.80 -33.27
CA LEU A 78 -8.28 -16.31 -34.66
C LEU A 78 -6.96 -15.55 -34.94
N LEU A 79 -6.37 -14.90 -33.94
CA LEU A 79 -5.13 -14.12 -34.08
C LEU A 79 -3.86 -14.94 -33.88
N ARG A 80 -3.92 -16.10 -33.21
CA ARG A 80 -2.76 -16.94 -32.85
C ARG A 80 -2.26 -17.84 -33.97
N GLY A 81 -3.00 -17.96 -35.07
CA GLY A 81 -2.67 -18.84 -36.21
C GLY A 81 -2.78 -20.34 -35.91
N HIS A 82 -3.01 -20.73 -34.65
CA HIS A 82 -3.30 -22.09 -34.23
C HIS A 82 -4.38 -22.07 -33.14
N ALA A 83 -5.03 -23.21 -32.99
CA ALA A 83 -6.15 -23.37 -32.09
C ALA A 83 -5.69 -23.93 -30.73
N TYR A 84 -6.36 -23.57 -29.63
CA TYR A 84 -5.93 -23.97 -28.28
C TYR A 84 -5.90 -25.49 -28.15
N THR A 85 -4.80 -26.02 -27.63
CA THR A 85 -4.57 -27.46 -27.51
C THR A 85 -4.82 -28.00 -26.11
N SER A 86 -4.79 -27.14 -25.08
CA SER A 86 -5.00 -27.53 -23.68
C SER A 86 -5.59 -26.41 -22.82
N ARG A 87 -6.10 -26.77 -21.63
CA ARG A 87 -6.57 -25.81 -20.62
C ARG A 87 -5.40 -24.97 -20.08
N GLU A 88 -4.22 -25.55 -19.97
CA GLU A 88 -3.00 -24.91 -19.47
C GLU A 88 -2.53 -23.80 -20.41
N GLU A 89 -2.67 -24.00 -21.72
CA GLU A 89 -2.39 -22.99 -22.74
C GLU A 89 -3.33 -21.79 -22.59
N ILE A 90 -4.62 -22.05 -22.36
CA ILE A 90 -5.61 -20.99 -22.09
C ILE A 90 -5.28 -20.23 -20.80
N LYS A 91 -4.96 -20.94 -19.71
CA LYS A 91 -4.57 -20.31 -18.42
C LYS A 91 -3.31 -19.46 -18.54
N SER A 92 -2.39 -19.85 -19.43
CA SER A 92 -1.16 -19.10 -19.67
C SER A 92 -1.42 -17.84 -20.50
N ASP A 93 -2.36 -17.90 -21.45
CA ASP A 93 -2.73 -16.80 -22.33
C ASP A 93 -3.60 -15.72 -21.65
N ILE A 94 -4.58 -16.13 -20.85
CA ILE A 94 -5.54 -15.23 -20.21
C ILE A 94 -5.08 -14.84 -18.80
N SER A 95 -4.72 -13.57 -18.65
CA SER A 95 -4.25 -12.99 -17.38
C SER A 95 -5.35 -12.30 -16.57
N ASP A 96 -6.49 -11.99 -17.16
CA ASP A 96 -7.53 -11.10 -16.61
C ASP A 96 -8.78 -11.86 -16.12
N LEU A 97 -8.60 -13.06 -15.58
CA LEU A 97 -9.71 -13.81 -14.93
C LEU A 97 -10.14 -13.12 -13.63
N ALA A 98 -9.16 -12.68 -12.83
CA ALA A 98 -9.32 -11.76 -11.71
C ALA A 98 -8.63 -10.44 -12.06
N GLY A 99 -9.32 -9.32 -11.85
CA GLY A 99 -8.81 -8.00 -12.17
C GLY A 99 -9.05 -6.98 -11.06
N VAL A 100 -8.07 -6.11 -10.84
CA VAL A 100 -8.15 -4.94 -9.97
C VAL A 100 -7.83 -3.70 -10.81
N ARG A 101 -8.54 -2.60 -10.55
CA ARG A 101 -8.29 -1.32 -11.20
C ARG A 101 -8.01 -0.26 -10.15
N ILE A 102 -6.85 0.38 -10.28
CA ILE A 102 -6.44 1.53 -9.49
C ILE A 102 -6.63 2.75 -10.38
N ALA A 103 -7.64 3.56 -10.06
CA ALA A 103 -7.95 4.80 -10.76
C ALA A 103 -7.39 6.00 -9.98
N LEU A 104 -6.29 6.57 -10.48
CA LEU A 104 -5.56 7.67 -9.87
C LEU A 104 -6.23 9.01 -10.13
N TYR A 105 -6.27 9.88 -9.11
CA TYR A 105 -6.75 11.25 -9.28
C TYR A 105 -5.70 12.10 -10.00
N TYR A 106 -4.42 11.84 -9.72
CA TYR A 106 -3.29 12.48 -10.37
C TYR A 106 -2.39 11.42 -11.00
N SER A 107 -2.26 11.45 -12.33
CA SER A 107 -1.50 10.45 -13.09
C SER A 107 -0.01 10.39 -12.70
N ARG A 108 0.54 11.47 -12.13
CA ARG A 108 1.91 11.53 -11.61
C ARG A 108 2.25 10.49 -10.54
N HIS A 109 1.26 9.98 -9.81
CA HIS A 109 1.48 8.93 -8.79
C HIS A 109 1.79 7.56 -9.40
N GLY A 110 1.76 7.40 -10.73
CA GLY A 110 1.97 6.13 -11.40
C GLY A 110 3.30 5.43 -11.04
N GLU A 111 4.41 6.16 -10.93
CA GLU A 111 5.70 5.56 -10.53
C GLU A 111 5.76 5.21 -9.04
N GLU A 112 5.01 5.91 -8.19
CA GLU A 112 4.89 5.58 -6.77
C GLU A 112 4.08 4.29 -6.59
N VAL A 113 2.93 4.20 -7.26
CA VAL A 113 2.08 2.99 -7.30
C VAL A 113 2.88 1.80 -7.80
N LYS A 114 3.71 1.97 -8.83
CA LYS A 114 4.60 0.92 -9.33
C LYS A 114 5.52 0.38 -8.22
N ARG A 115 6.16 1.24 -7.42
CA ARG A 115 7.03 0.80 -6.31
C ARG A 115 6.22 0.01 -5.28
N ILE A 116 5.09 0.56 -4.85
CA ILE A 116 4.18 -0.09 -3.89
C ILE A 116 3.75 -1.48 -4.39
N LEU A 117 3.38 -1.61 -5.68
CA LEU A 117 2.98 -2.91 -6.22
C LEU A 117 4.12 -3.94 -6.24
N ASN A 118 5.38 -3.52 -6.43
CA ASN A 118 6.53 -4.42 -6.33
C ASN A 118 6.82 -4.84 -4.87
N ASP A 119 6.53 -3.95 -3.92
CA ASP A 119 6.71 -4.22 -2.49
C ASP A 119 5.63 -5.17 -1.95
N GLU A 120 4.41 -5.11 -2.47
CA GLU A 120 3.29 -5.93 -1.99
C GLU A 120 3.16 -7.27 -2.75
N PHE A 121 3.54 -7.31 -4.03
CA PHE A 121 3.28 -8.47 -4.89
C PHE A 121 4.52 -8.97 -5.64
N THR A 122 4.45 -10.22 -6.09
CA THR A 122 5.41 -10.74 -7.08
C THR A 122 4.92 -10.35 -8.47
N VAL A 123 5.51 -9.31 -9.06
CA VAL A 123 5.16 -8.83 -10.40
C VAL A 123 5.81 -9.73 -11.46
N VAL A 124 4.99 -10.39 -12.27
CA VAL A 124 5.42 -11.33 -13.33
C VAL A 124 5.61 -10.61 -14.66
N GLU A 125 4.76 -9.64 -14.96
CA GLU A 125 4.80 -8.91 -16.22
C GLU A 125 4.27 -7.49 -16.04
N LYS A 126 4.89 -6.55 -16.76
CA LYS A 126 4.45 -5.17 -16.87
C LYS A 126 4.21 -4.85 -18.34
N LYS A 127 3.03 -4.32 -18.67
CA LYS A 127 2.68 -3.88 -20.01
C LYS A 127 2.11 -2.47 -19.99
N THR A 128 2.71 -1.58 -20.78
CA THR A 128 2.16 -0.24 -21.02
C THR A 128 1.25 -0.32 -22.23
N PHE A 129 -0.02 0.01 -22.04
CA PHE A 129 -0.96 0.21 -23.13
C PHE A 129 -1.03 1.70 -23.44
N SER A 130 -0.78 2.06 -24.70
CA SER A 130 -1.03 3.38 -25.24
C SER A 130 -1.61 3.22 -26.63
N ARG A 131 -2.86 3.62 -26.81
CA ARG A 131 -3.52 3.69 -28.13
C ARG A 131 -3.28 5.07 -28.73
N MET A 132 -2.05 5.31 -29.17
CA MET A 132 -1.64 6.49 -29.96
C MET A 132 -1.44 6.06 -31.42
N GLY A 133 -1.91 6.86 -32.37
CA GLY A 133 -1.75 6.60 -33.81
C GLY A 133 -2.85 5.76 -34.46
N ILE A 134 -2.59 5.33 -35.70
CA ILE A 134 -3.55 4.65 -36.58
C ILE A 134 -3.90 3.27 -36.01
N ASP A 135 -5.13 3.11 -35.53
CA ASP A 135 -5.66 1.81 -35.08
C ASP A 135 -6.37 1.13 -36.27
N GLU A 136 -5.56 0.66 -37.25
CA GLU A 136 -6.03 0.08 -38.52
C GLU A 136 -6.99 -1.11 -38.33
N ALA A 137 -6.88 -1.81 -37.19
CA ALA A 137 -7.67 -3.00 -36.91
C ALA A 137 -9.02 -2.74 -36.22
N ILE A 138 -9.23 -1.56 -35.60
CA ILE A 138 -10.37 -1.35 -34.67
C ILE A 138 -11.24 -0.13 -35.02
N HIS A 139 -10.72 0.92 -35.68
CA HIS A 139 -11.42 2.22 -35.79
C HIS A 139 -11.83 2.66 -37.20
N GLY A 140 -12.00 1.73 -38.14
CA GLY A 140 -12.58 2.05 -39.45
C GLY A 140 -11.79 3.07 -40.27
N GLY A 141 -10.47 3.15 -40.06
CA GLY A 141 -9.58 4.06 -40.80
C GLY A 141 -9.58 5.52 -40.31
N TYR A 142 -10.04 5.81 -39.09
CA TYR A 142 -9.94 7.14 -38.49
C TYR A 142 -8.59 7.33 -37.76
N ASP A 143 -7.87 8.40 -38.11
CA ASP A 143 -6.62 8.79 -37.47
C ASP A 143 -6.89 9.64 -36.23
N ARG A 144 -6.45 9.16 -35.06
CA ARG A 144 -6.73 9.80 -33.77
C ARG A 144 -5.79 10.96 -33.51
N TRP A 145 -6.34 12.08 -33.04
CA TRP A 145 -5.57 13.27 -32.71
C TRP A 145 -5.14 13.29 -31.25
N PHE A 146 -5.90 12.63 -30.36
CA PHE A 146 -5.62 12.60 -28.94
C PHE A 146 -5.30 11.18 -28.44
N PRO A 147 -4.53 11.04 -27.35
CA PRO A 147 -4.22 9.73 -26.78
C PRO A 147 -5.52 8.99 -26.43
N GLY A 148 -5.70 7.77 -26.95
CA GLY A 148 -6.83 6.91 -26.59
C GLY A 148 -6.62 6.24 -25.22
N TYR A 149 -7.07 4.99 -25.09
CA TYR A 149 -6.83 4.22 -23.86
C TYR A 149 -5.33 4.13 -23.53
N CYS A 150 -4.98 4.66 -22.34
CA CYS A 150 -3.64 4.61 -21.79
C CYS A 150 -3.67 4.07 -20.35
N ALA A 151 -2.97 2.97 -20.09
CA ALA A 151 -2.91 2.35 -18.77
C ALA A 151 -1.64 1.53 -18.59
N GLN A 152 -1.18 1.38 -17.35
CA GLN A 152 -0.13 0.43 -16.99
C GLN A 152 -0.78 -0.82 -16.41
N HIS A 153 -0.52 -1.97 -17.02
CA HIS A 153 -1.04 -3.27 -16.58
C HIS A 153 0.08 -4.05 -15.91
N TYR A 154 -0.18 -4.53 -14.71
CA TYR A 154 0.69 -5.36 -13.91
C TYR A 154 0.05 -6.73 -13.75
N ARG A 155 0.75 -7.79 -14.13
CA ARG A 155 0.31 -9.17 -13.86
C ARG A 155 1.07 -9.66 -12.64
N VAL A 156 0.34 -10.02 -11.60
CA VAL A 156 0.94 -10.27 -10.29
C VAL A 156 0.50 -11.62 -9.72
N HIS A 157 1.36 -12.16 -8.86
CA HIS A 157 1.03 -13.20 -7.90
C HIS A 157 1.06 -12.63 -6.48
N LEU A 158 0.22 -13.18 -5.60
CA LEU A 158 0.31 -12.87 -4.17
C LEU A 158 1.51 -13.59 -3.56
N LYS A 159 2.12 -13.00 -2.53
CA LYS A 159 3.23 -13.60 -1.81
C LYS A 159 2.79 -14.86 -1.04
N ASN A 160 3.74 -15.75 -0.76
CA ASN A 160 3.47 -17.01 -0.07
C ASN A 160 2.74 -16.78 1.26
N GLY A 161 1.80 -17.67 1.59
CA GLY A 161 0.97 -17.56 2.80
C GLY A 161 -0.31 -16.73 2.66
N THR A 162 -0.56 -16.10 1.50
CA THR A 162 -1.79 -15.31 1.30
C THR A 162 -3.00 -16.21 1.01
N VAL A 163 -4.08 -16.01 1.78
CA VAL A 163 -5.35 -16.73 1.66
C VAL A 163 -6.49 -15.77 1.28
N ASN A 164 -7.53 -16.30 0.61
CA ASN A 164 -8.76 -15.55 0.37
C ASN A 164 -9.64 -15.49 1.66
N GLN A 165 -10.85 -14.93 1.55
CA GLN A 165 -11.77 -14.81 2.68
C GLN A 165 -12.26 -16.15 3.25
N GLU A 166 -12.09 -17.24 2.50
CA GLU A 166 -12.49 -18.60 2.86
C GLU A 166 -11.28 -19.44 3.35
N GLY A 167 -10.11 -18.82 3.51
CA GLY A 167 -8.88 -19.50 3.93
C GLY A 167 -8.17 -20.29 2.82
N VAL A 168 -8.60 -20.15 1.55
CA VAL A 168 -8.00 -20.85 0.42
C VAL A 168 -6.72 -20.14 -0.02
N PRO A 169 -5.59 -20.84 -0.16
CA PRO A 169 -4.35 -20.25 -0.68
C PRO A 169 -4.54 -19.71 -2.10
N ILE A 170 -4.21 -18.43 -2.31
CA ILE A 170 -4.36 -17.75 -3.61
C ILE A 170 -3.03 -17.30 -4.21
N HIS A 171 -1.90 -17.66 -3.60
CA HIS A 171 -0.55 -17.28 -4.04
C HIS A 171 -0.23 -17.66 -5.50
N ASN A 172 -0.77 -18.78 -6.00
CA ASN A 172 -0.55 -19.24 -7.38
C ASN A 172 -1.52 -18.65 -8.41
N THR A 173 -2.47 -17.80 -8.02
CA THR A 173 -3.44 -17.20 -8.93
C THR A 173 -2.86 -15.93 -9.53
N LYS A 174 -2.87 -15.80 -10.87
CA LYS A 174 -2.52 -14.56 -11.56
C LYS A 174 -3.65 -13.55 -11.45
N VAL A 175 -3.30 -12.31 -11.14
CA VAL A 175 -4.25 -11.19 -11.10
C VAL A 175 -3.72 -10.05 -11.96
N GLU A 176 -4.59 -9.44 -12.76
CA GLU A 176 -4.25 -8.25 -13.55
C GLU A 176 -4.63 -6.98 -12.78
N ILE A 177 -3.65 -6.15 -12.44
CA ILE A 177 -3.84 -4.84 -11.83
C ILE A 177 -3.65 -3.76 -12.91
N GLN A 178 -4.69 -2.98 -13.17
CA GLN A 178 -4.69 -1.90 -14.15
C GLN A 178 -4.57 -0.55 -13.41
N VAL A 179 -3.48 0.18 -13.66
CA VAL A 179 -3.27 1.53 -13.15
C VAL A 179 -3.59 2.53 -14.25
N VAL A 180 -4.58 3.39 -14.01
CA VAL A 180 -5.14 4.34 -14.97
C VAL A 180 -5.57 5.60 -14.21
N SER A 181 -5.73 6.76 -14.86
CA SER A 181 -6.37 7.90 -14.20
C SER A 181 -7.89 7.72 -14.13
N VAL A 182 -8.57 8.43 -13.22
CA VAL A 182 -10.04 8.42 -13.15
C VAL A 182 -10.67 8.95 -14.44
N LEU A 183 -10.18 10.08 -14.97
CA LEU A 183 -10.76 10.68 -16.17
C LEU A 183 -10.60 9.76 -17.39
N ARG A 184 -9.41 9.18 -17.57
CA ARG A 184 -9.13 8.24 -18.66
C ARG A 184 -9.91 6.94 -18.50
N HIS A 185 -10.10 6.49 -17.26
CA HIS A 185 -10.92 5.33 -16.94
C HIS A 185 -12.38 5.53 -17.37
N VAL A 186 -13.00 6.65 -17.00
CA VAL A 186 -14.38 6.97 -17.38
C VAL A 186 -14.50 7.03 -18.91
N TRP A 187 -13.58 7.71 -19.59
CA TRP A 187 -13.57 7.77 -21.05
C TRP A 187 -13.47 6.39 -21.70
N ALA A 188 -12.62 5.50 -21.17
CA ALA A 188 -12.45 4.16 -21.71
C ALA A 188 -13.70 3.29 -21.56
N GLU A 189 -14.52 3.52 -20.52
CA GLU A 189 -15.81 2.84 -20.38
C GLU A 189 -16.83 3.33 -21.41
N VAL A 190 -16.87 4.66 -21.65
CA VAL A 190 -17.71 5.25 -22.70
C VAL A 190 -17.28 4.74 -24.09
N GLU A 191 -15.98 4.75 -24.41
CA GLU A 191 -15.46 4.19 -25.66
C GLU A 191 -15.86 2.72 -25.78
N HIS A 192 -15.67 1.93 -24.73
CA HIS A 192 -15.99 0.51 -24.76
C HIS A 192 -17.48 0.26 -25.02
N ASP A 193 -18.36 1.01 -24.38
CA ASP A 193 -19.81 0.81 -24.53
C ASP A 193 -20.30 1.27 -25.91
N VAL A 194 -19.80 2.39 -26.43
CA VAL A 194 -20.15 2.87 -27.78
C VAL A 194 -19.60 1.94 -28.87
N VAL A 195 -18.35 1.51 -28.76
CA VAL A 195 -17.67 0.73 -29.82
C VAL A 195 -18.04 -0.75 -29.78
N TYR A 196 -18.20 -1.35 -28.59
CA TYR A 196 -18.36 -2.80 -28.46
C TYR A 196 -19.74 -3.27 -27.99
N LYS A 197 -20.54 -2.42 -27.31
CA LYS A 197 -21.90 -2.79 -26.86
C LYS A 197 -23.02 -2.14 -27.69
N GLY A 198 -22.70 -1.21 -28.59
CA GLY A 198 -23.67 -0.64 -29.52
C GLY A 198 -24.37 -1.72 -30.35
N LYS A 199 -25.69 -1.60 -30.54
CA LYS A 199 -26.48 -2.49 -31.42
C LYS A 199 -26.04 -2.36 -32.90
N LEU A 200 -25.40 -1.25 -33.25
CA LEU A 200 -24.83 -0.94 -34.55
C LEU A 200 -23.33 -0.66 -34.36
N ARG A 201 -22.53 -0.94 -35.39
CA ARG A 201 -21.10 -0.57 -35.41
C ARG A 201 -20.97 0.95 -35.31
N ALA A 202 -20.07 1.43 -34.46
CA ALA A 202 -19.81 2.87 -34.29
C ALA A 202 -19.50 3.53 -35.64
N SER A 203 -20.10 4.70 -35.87
CA SER A 203 -19.91 5.49 -37.08
C SER A 203 -18.57 6.25 -37.04
N ARG A 204 -18.16 6.80 -38.19
CA ARG A 204 -16.98 7.67 -38.26
C ARG A 204 -17.17 8.93 -37.38
N ASP A 205 -18.38 9.45 -37.30
CA ASP A 205 -18.69 10.62 -36.47
C ASP A 205 -18.64 10.27 -34.98
N ASP A 206 -19.10 9.08 -34.57
CA ASP A 206 -18.92 8.60 -33.19
C ASP A 206 -17.44 8.52 -32.81
N HIS A 207 -16.60 8.00 -33.70
CA HIS A 207 -15.15 7.95 -33.47
C HIS A 207 -14.52 9.34 -33.35
N ARG A 208 -14.96 10.31 -34.16
CA ARG A 208 -14.51 11.72 -34.06
C ARG A 208 -14.94 12.37 -32.73
N ILE A 209 -16.17 12.12 -32.29
CA ILE A 209 -16.68 12.63 -31.02
C ILE A 209 -15.90 12.01 -29.86
N LEU A 210 -15.67 10.69 -29.88
CA LEU A 210 -14.88 9.99 -28.87
C LEU A 210 -13.44 10.51 -28.79
N ASP A 211 -12.82 10.80 -29.94
CA ASP A 211 -11.47 11.39 -30.00
C ASP A 211 -11.45 12.81 -29.42
N GLY A 212 -12.42 13.65 -29.77
CA GLY A 212 -12.59 14.99 -29.17
C GLY A 212 -12.80 14.94 -27.65
N LEU A 213 -13.62 13.99 -27.16
CA LEU A 213 -13.77 13.73 -25.73
C LEU A 213 -12.45 13.29 -25.09
N SER A 214 -11.65 12.50 -25.79
CA SER A 214 -10.33 12.07 -25.30
C SER A 214 -9.37 13.25 -25.13
N GLY A 215 -9.46 14.24 -26.01
CA GLY A 215 -8.74 15.51 -25.91
C GLY A 215 -9.18 16.34 -24.70
N ALA A 216 -10.48 16.48 -24.46
CA ALA A 216 -11.00 17.17 -23.27
C ALA A 216 -10.53 16.50 -21.96
N VAL A 217 -10.54 15.16 -21.92
CA VAL A 217 -10.02 14.36 -20.80
C VAL A 217 -8.52 14.61 -20.61
N PHE A 218 -7.74 14.65 -21.69
CA PHE A 218 -6.31 14.95 -21.62
C PHE A 218 -6.03 16.34 -21.06
N LEU A 219 -6.76 17.37 -21.51
CA LEU A 219 -6.67 18.72 -20.96
C LEU A 219 -7.03 18.76 -19.47
N GLY A 220 -8.08 18.03 -19.07
CA GLY A 220 -8.44 17.88 -17.66
C GLY A 220 -7.33 17.26 -16.82
N GLU A 221 -6.66 16.21 -17.31
CA GLU A 221 -5.51 15.62 -16.64
C GLU A 221 -4.33 16.60 -16.51
N CYS A 222 -4.05 17.39 -17.55
CA CYS A 222 -3.02 18.44 -17.50
C CYS A 222 -3.34 19.50 -16.44
N PHE A 223 -4.60 19.98 -16.38
CA PHE A 223 -5.01 20.95 -15.36
C PHE A 223 -4.98 20.38 -13.94
N LEU A 224 -5.36 19.12 -13.76
CA LEU A 224 -5.23 18.44 -12.47
C LEU A 224 -3.75 18.36 -12.03
N ASP A 225 -2.84 18.05 -12.95
CA ASP A 225 -1.41 18.03 -12.65
C ASP A 225 -0.88 19.42 -12.29
N GLN A 226 -1.29 20.46 -13.02
CA GLN A 226 -0.90 21.84 -12.73
C GLN A 226 -1.49 22.35 -11.40
N LEU A 227 -2.75 22.03 -11.12
CA LEU A 227 -3.41 22.36 -9.85
C LEU A 227 -2.67 21.69 -8.69
N TYR A 228 -2.34 20.41 -8.84
CA TYR A 228 -1.53 19.67 -7.90
C TYR A 228 -0.19 20.37 -7.63
N GLN A 229 0.56 20.71 -8.69
CA GLN A 229 1.85 21.40 -8.55
C GLN A 229 1.71 22.73 -7.84
N THR A 230 0.66 23.50 -8.15
CA THR A 230 0.39 24.79 -7.53
C THR A 230 0.03 24.65 -6.06
N GLN A 231 -0.77 23.65 -5.70
CA GLN A 231 -1.10 23.37 -4.30
C GLN A 231 0.13 22.98 -3.50
N VAL A 232 0.97 22.08 -4.04
CA VAL A 232 2.24 21.71 -3.41
C VAL A 232 3.16 22.92 -3.25
N ALA A 233 3.30 23.76 -4.29
CA ALA A 233 4.10 24.97 -4.23
C ALA A 233 3.59 25.92 -3.13
N LYS A 234 2.28 26.16 -3.06
CA LYS A 234 1.65 26.97 -2.00
C LYS A 234 1.92 26.40 -0.61
N THR A 235 1.73 25.09 -0.40
CA THR A 235 2.04 24.43 0.89
C THR A 235 3.52 24.54 1.26
N THR A 236 4.43 24.67 0.29
CA THR A 236 5.86 24.86 0.57
C THR A 236 6.26 26.31 0.85
N THR A 237 5.40 27.29 0.58
CA THR A 237 5.66 28.73 0.73
C THR A 237 4.78 29.42 1.79
N ASP A 238 3.63 28.82 2.11
CA ASP A 238 2.66 29.34 3.06
C ASP A 238 3.03 28.95 4.49
N ASP A 239 3.04 29.91 5.42
CA ASP A 239 3.35 29.67 6.83
C ASP A 239 2.21 28.98 7.59
N LYS A 240 1.09 28.68 6.92
CA LYS A 240 -0.12 28.09 7.53
C LYS A 240 0.00 26.62 7.95
N GLY A 241 1.16 25.98 7.79
CA GLY A 241 1.38 24.61 8.23
C GLY A 241 0.86 23.55 7.25
N PHE A 242 1.20 22.28 7.49
CA PHE A 242 0.72 21.18 6.67
C PHE A 242 -0.68 20.75 7.12
N GLU A 243 -1.69 20.97 6.29
CA GLU A 243 -3.08 20.57 6.55
C GLU A 243 -3.24 19.04 6.52
N SER A 244 -2.62 18.39 5.53
CA SER A 244 -2.73 16.95 5.30
C SER A 244 -1.39 16.24 5.45
N VAL A 245 -1.44 14.94 5.76
CA VAL A 245 -0.25 14.06 5.75
C VAL A 245 0.41 14.07 4.38
N TYR A 246 -0.42 14.13 3.35
CA TYR A 246 0.00 14.25 1.97
C TYR A 246 0.85 15.50 1.70
N GLY A 247 0.40 16.67 2.16
CA GLY A 247 1.13 17.93 2.00
C GLY A 247 2.53 17.87 2.63
N LEU A 248 2.65 17.28 3.82
CA LEU A 248 3.93 17.04 4.47
C LEU A 248 4.79 16.03 3.69
N GLY A 249 4.20 14.93 3.23
CA GLY A 249 4.90 13.90 2.44
C GLY A 249 5.48 14.46 1.15
N SER A 250 4.70 15.27 0.42
CA SER A 250 5.17 15.93 -0.80
C SER A 250 6.25 16.97 -0.53
N PHE A 251 6.17 17.70 0.60
CA PHE A 251 7.22 18.64 1.00
C PHE A 251 8.55 17.93 1.25
N LEU A 252 8.52 16.83 2.02
CA LEU A 252 9.71 16.02 2.29
C LEU A 252 10.26 15.37 1.02
N TRP A 253 9.38 14.85 0.16
CA TRP A 253 9.79 14.28 -1.13
C TRP A 253 10.51 15.33 -2.00
N ASN A 254 9.97 16.53 -2.12
CA ASN A 254 10.61 17.59 -2.91
C ASN A 254 11.94 18.04 -2.31
N TRP A 255 12.03 18.15 -0.98
CA TRP A 255 13.28 18.46 -0.30
C TRP A 255 14.35 17.39 -0.55
N THR A 256 14.01 16.11 -0.42
CA THR A 256 14.96 15.03 -0.70
C THR A 256 15.39 14.98 -2.16
N ALA A 257 14.47 15.24 -3.10
CA ALA A 257 14.78 15.33 -4.52
C ALA A 257 15.74 16.49 -4.84
N SER A 258 15.67 17.61 -4.12
CA SER A 258 16.58 18.74 -4.34
C SER A 258 18.01 18.51 -3.85
N LEU A 259 18.26 17.47 -3.04
CA LEU A 259 19.60 17.13 -2.53
C LEU A 259 20.45 16.33 -3.54
N GLY A 260 19.92 16.02 -4.72
CA GLY A 260 20.74 15.64 -5.88
C GLY A 260 21.36 14.24 -5.90
N HIS A 261 21.03 13.32 -4.98
CA HIS A 261 21.60 11.97 -4.98
C HIS A 261 20.57 10.84 -4.81
N CYS A 262 20.75 9.85 -5.67
CA CYS A 262 20.03 8.60 -5.79
C CYS A 262 20.17 7.79 -4.48
N GLN A 263 19.07 7.63 -3.73
CA GLN A 263 18.77 6.56 -2.74
C GLN A 263 17.86 7.04 -1.60
N VAL A 264 17.36 8.28 -1.60
CA VAL A 264 16.41 8.68 -0.54
C VAL A 264 15.06 8.04 -0.81
N GLU A 265 14.68 7.14 0.10
CA GLU A 265 13.39 6.43 0.10
C GLU A 265 12.24 7.44 0.18
N TYR A 266 11.12 7.10 -0.44
CA TYR A 266 9.92 7.93 -0.33
C TYR A 266 9.49 8.02 1.15
N PRO A 267 9.13 9.21 1.67
CA PRO A 267 8.66 9.36 3.04
C PRO A 267 7.49 8.42 3.33
N VAL A 268 7.70 7.48 4.24
CA VAL A 268 6.69 6.57 4.80
C VAL A 268 6.34 7.02 6.22
N GLU A 269 5.30 6.50 6.88
CA GLU A 269 4.98 6.86 8.29
C GLU A 269 4.80 8.38 8.54
N VAL A 270 4.47 9.15 7.50
CA VAL A 270 4.39 10.62 7.52
C VAL A 270 3.31 11.10 8.49
N GLU A 271 2.29 10.27 8.74
CA GLU A 271 1.23 10.55 9.70
C GLU A 271 1.77 10.77 11.12
N PHE A 272 2.78 10.00 11.53
CA PHE A 272 3.36 10.13 12.87
C PHE A 272 4.23 11.38 12.97
N LEU A 273 5.00 11.69 11.92
CA LEU A 273 5.78 12.93 11.87
C LEU A 273 4.87 14.15 11.90
N LYS A 274 3.75 14.14 11.16
CA LYS A 274 2.78 15.24 11.20
C LYS A 274 2.23 15.45 12.62
N GLU A 275 1.95 14.36 13.33
CA GLU A 275 1.44 14.39 14.71
C GLU A 275 2.50 14.94 15.68
N VAL A 276 3.77 14.49 15.56
CA VAL A 276 4.92 15.04 16.31
C VAL A 276 5.05 16.55 16.07
N LEU A 277 5.07 16.99 14.80
CA LEU A 277 5.16 18.41 14.45
C LEU A 277 3.99 19.22 15.03
N SER A 278 2.79 18.65 15.05
CA SER A 278 1.61 19.32 15.61
C SER A 278 1.71 19.46 17.13
N ILE A 279 2.11 18.40 17.85
CA ILE A 279 2.28 18.40 19.31
C ILE A 279 3.36 19.39 19.76
N LEU A 280 4.44 19.51 18.98
CA LEU A 280 5.56 20.38 19.28
C LEU A 280 5.39 21.82 18.76
N GLY A 281 4.29 22.13 18.06
CA GLY A 281 4.09 23.45 17.45
C GLY A 281 5.06 23.76 16.30
N LEU A 282 5.61 22.72 15.67
CA LEU A 282 6.58 22.80 14.56
C LEU A 282 5.93 22.55 13.19
N ASN A 283 4.60 22.43 13.12
CA ASN A 283 3.87 22.23 11.86
C ASN A 283 3.85 23.52 11.01
N ASN A 284 5.02 23.95 10.53
CA ASN A 284 5.22 25.09 9.66
C ASN A 284 6.32 24.78 8.62
N PRO A 285 6.11 25.06 7.31
CA PRO A 285 7.07 24.71 6.27
C PRO A 285 8.43 25.41 6.37
N ARG A 286 8.48 26.67 6.84
CA ARG A 286 9.75 27.40 7.05
C ARG A 286 10.52 26.80 8.20
N THR A 287 9.88 26.64 9.36
CA THR A 287 10.50 25.99 10.53
C THR A 287 11.03 24.61 10.17
N LEU A 288 10.23 23.80 9.46
CA LEU A 288 10.68 22.47 9.04
C LEU A 288 11.84 22.56 8.05
N ARG A 289 11.82 23.49 7.07
CA ARG A 289 12.96 23.68 6.16
C ARG A 289 14.24 24.04 6.91
N ASP A 290 14.14 24.91 7.91
CA ASP A 290 15.28 25.32 8.72
C ASP A 290 15.85 24.14 9.51
N ILE A 291 14.99 23.29 10.08
CA ILE A 291 15.40 22.03 10.74
C ILE A 291 16.09 21.11 9.73
N LEU A 292 15.45 20.87 8.58
CA LEU A 292 15.94 19.94 7.56
C LEU A 292 17.26 20.39 6.92
N SER A 293 17.51 21.70 6.83
CA SER A 293 18.78 22.23 6.31
C SER A 293 19.99 21.95 7.20
N GLN A 294 19.76 21.60 8.47
CA GLN A 294 20.80 21.26 9.45
C GLN A 294 21.11 19.76 9.49
N ILE A 295 20.42 18.95 8.70
CA ILE A 295 20.50 17.48 8.73
C ILE A 295 21.45 16.97 7.64
N ASP A 296 22.38 16.10 8.03
CA ASP A 296 23.25 15.38 7.09
C ASP A 296 22.63 14.04 6.66
N LEU A 297 22.08 14.01 5.44
CA LEU A 297 21.54 12.82 4.79
C LEU A 297 22.56 12.04 3.93
N SER A 298 23.84 12.39 3.96
CA SER A 298 24.84 11.68 3.17
C SER A 298 24.95 10.21 3.60
N THR A 299 25.25 9.31 2.66
CA THR A 299 25.47 7.88 2.95
C THR A 299 26.90 7.58 3.40
N ARG A 300 27.72 8.62 3.60
CA ARG A 300 29.10 8.49 4.05
C ARG A 300 29.14 7.91 5.46
N GLU A 301 30.12 7.06 5.72
CA GLU A 301 30.36 6.55 7.05
C GLU A 301 30.58 7.72 8.03
N GLY A 302 29.92 7.67 9.19
CA GLY A 302 29.96 8.72 10.20
C GLY A 302 28.96 9.88 10.00
N SER A 303 28.17 9.92 8.93
CA SER A 303 27.08 10.90 8.81
C SER A 303 25.97 10.66 9.83
N GLU A 304 25.12 11.67 10.07
CA GLU A 304 23.95 11.51 10.97
C GLU A 304 23.03 10.39 10.48
N TRP A 305 22.69 10.39 9.18
CA TRP A 305 21.83 9.37 8.58
C TRP A 305 22.44 7.97 8.63
N HIS A 306 23.74 7.83 8.31
CA HIS A 306 24.42 6.53 8.39
C HIS A 306 24.42 5.99 9.82
N SER A 307 24.76 6.84 10.80
CA SER A 307 24.80 6.48 12.22
C SER A 307 23.42 6.09 12.75
N PHE A 308 22.37 6.80 12.34
CA PHE A 308 20.99 6.46 12.69
C PHE A 308 20.58 5.08 12.16
N ARG A 309 20.87 4.80 10.88
CA ARG A 309 20.56 3.49 10.29
C ARG A 309 21.33 2.36 10.96
N ALA A 310 22.60 2.58 11.28
CA ALA A 310 23.42 1.61 12.00
C ALA A 310 22.84 1.31 13.39
N ALA A 311 22.39 2.33 14.13
CA ALA A 311 21.77 2.16 15.44
C ALA A 311 20.36 1.53 15.39
N PHE A 312 19.70 1.54 14.23
CA PHE A 312 18.42 0.87 14.03
C PHE A 312 18.57 -0.60 13.67
N HIS A 313 19.68 -1.02 13.06
CA HIS A 313 19.88 -2.40 12.63
C HIS A 313 19.85 -3.37 13.83
N PRO A 314 19.11 -4.50 13.77
CA PRO A 314 18.49 -5.11 12.59
C PRO A 314 17.06 -4.64 12.27
N ALA A 315 16.51 -3.71 13.03
CA ALA A 315 15.21 -3.12 12.76
C ALA A 315 15.24 -2.25 11.48
N ARG A 316 14.09 -2.13 10.81
CA ARG A 316 13.92 -1.26 9.65
C ARG A 316 13.96 0.20 10.07
N SER A 317 14.57 1.05 9.26
CA SER A 317 14.63 2.49 9.47
C SER A 317 14.02 3.23 8.28
N SER A 318 13.35 4.35 8.50
CA SER A 318 12.89 5.23 7.42
C SER A 318 13.32 6.69 7.64
N LEU A 319 13.27 7.49 6.58
CA LEU A 319 13.63 8.91 6.62
C LEU A 319 12.81 9.69 7.66
N THR A 320 11.51 9.43 7.72
CA THR A 320 10.60 10.05 8.69
C THR A 320 10.92 9.65 10.12
N MET A 321 11.30 8.40 10.38
CA MET A 321 11.78 7.99 11.71
C MET A 321 13.02 8.77 12.14
N PHE A 322 13.96 8.97 11.22
CA PHE A 322 15.14 9.77 11.48
C PHE A 322 14.82 11.24 11.75
N ILE A 323 13.93 11.84 10.95
CA ILE A 323 13.49 13.23 11.17
C ILE A 323 12.78 13.35 12.54
N MET A 324 11.90 12.39 12.88
CA MET A 324 11.26 12.36 14.19
C MET A 324 12.28 12.26 15.31
N ASP A 325 13.21 11.32 15.24
CA ASP A 325 14.28 11.16 16.24
C ASP A 325 15.11 12.44 16.39
N ARG A 326 15.51 13.06 15.28
CA ARG A 326 16.26 14.31 15.29
C ARG A 326 15.48 15.42 16.00
N ILE A 327 14.21 15.63 15.64
CA ILE A 327 13.34 16.63 16.27
C ILE A 327 13.19 16.36 17.77
N LEU A 328 13.02 15.10 18.18
CA LEU A 328 12.87 14.73 19.58
C LEU A 328 14.15 14.97 20.41
N THR A 329 15.32 14.90 19.77
CA THR A 329 16.61 15.23 20.41
C THR A 329 16.92 16.73 20.45
N MET A 330 16.20 17.56 19.70
CA MET A 330 16.35 19.02 19.77
C MET A 330 15.77 19.57 21.09
N PRO A 331 16.19 20.77 21.55
CA PRO A 331 15.74 21.35 22.82
C PRO A 331 14.21 21.39 22.99
N VAL A 332 13.47 21.71 21.93
CA VAL A 332 12.00 21.75 21.95
C VAL A 332 11.38 20.36 22.18
N GLY A 333 11.93 19.32 21.55
CA GLY A 333 11.48 17.94 21.71
C GLY A 333 11.86 17.37 23.07
N ALA A 334 13.12 17.55 23.47
CA ALA A 334 13.66 17.10 24.75
C ALA A 334 12.90 17.72 25.92
N SER A 335 12.70 19.05 25.90
CA SER A 335 11.93 19.75 26.95
C SER A 335 10.48 19.29 27.00
N LYS A 336 9.84 19.03 25.85
CA LYS A 336 8.46 18.49 25.85
C LYS A 336 8.40 17.10 26.45
N LEU A 337 9.37 16.23 26.15
CA LEU A 337 9.47 14.89 26.70
C LEU A 337 9.76 14.90 28.20
N GLU A 338 10.60 15.81 28.71
CA GLU A 338 10.87 15.96 30.14
C GLU A 338 9.62 16.43 30.90
N ASN A 339 8.89 17.39 30.34
CA ASN A 339 7.66 17.94 30.94
C ASN A 339 6.43 17.05 30.77
N THR A 340 6.49 16.03 29.91
CA THR A 340 5.43 15.02 29.80
C THR A 340 5.67 13.99 30.89
N PRO A 341 4.82 13.92 31.93
CA PRO A 341 5.06 13.05 33.08
C PRO A 341 5.28 11.61 32.60
N VAL A 342 6.39 11.00 33.03
CA VAL A 342 6.61 9.54 32.87
C VAL A 342 5.55 8.79 33.69
N ASP A 343 5.21 9.37 34.85
CA ASP A 343 4.18 8.90 35.77
C ASP A 343 3.07 9.95 35.80
N ASP A 344 1.87 9.63 35.31
CA ASP A 344 0.69 10.47 35.55
C ASP A 344 0.32 10.40 37.04
N PRO A 345 0.36 11.50 37.81
CA PRO A 345 -0.07 11.50 39.20
C PRO A 345 -1.60 11.39 39.38
N GLY A 346 -2.37 11.28 38.28
CA GLY A 346 -3.81 11.03 38.28
C GLY A 346 -4.25 9.63 38.77
N LEU A 347 -5.57 9.43 38.87
CA LEU A 347 -6.24 8.32 39.58
C LEU A 347 -5.92 6.89 39.08
N ASP A 348 -5.22 6.69 37.95
CA ASP A 348 -4.95 5.36 37.38
C ASP A 348 -3.60 5.28 36.63
N HIS A 349 -2.51 5.37 37.39
CA HIS A 349 -1.13 5.24 36.92
C HIS A 349 -0.89 3.97 36.07
N ALA A 350 -1.39 2.82 36.52
CA ALA A 350 -1.17 1.54 35.83
C ALA A 350 -1.86 1.49 34.45
N ARG A 351 -3.00 2.18 34.27
CA ARG A 351 -3.64 2.30 32.95
C ARG A 351 -2.81 3.18 32.01
N HIS A 352 -2.19 4.24 32.52
CA HIS A 352 -1.28 5.06 31.71
C HIS A 352 -0.08 4.24 31.21
N GLU A 353 0.62 3.54 32.12
CA GLU A 353 1.74 2.65 31.79
C GLU A 353 1.34 1.59 30.76
N LEU A 354 0.19 0.93 30.97
CA LEU A 354 -0.37 -0.07 30.06
C LEU A 354 -0.56 0.49 28.65
N GLY A 355 -1.09 1.71 28.54
CA GLY A 355 -1.32 2.35 27.24
C GLY A 355 -0.02 2.65 26.50
N LEU A 356 1.01 3.10 27.23
CA LEU A 356 2.33 3.37 26.67
C LEU A 356 3.03 2.09 26.20
N ILE A 357 2.97 1.02 26.98
CA ILE A 357 3.52 -0.30 26.62
C ILE A 357 2.83 -0.83 25.36
N SER A 358 1.49 -0.88 25.35
CA SER A 358 0.72 -1.40 24.21
C SER A 358 1.01 -0.64 22.93
N SER A 359 1.01 0.70 23.00
CA SER A 359 1.27 1.55 21.85
C SER A 359 2.68 1.37 21.29
N SER A 360 3.67 1.25 22.18
CA SER A 360 5.07 1.03 21.80
C SER A 360 5.26 -0.34 21.14
N LEU A 361 4.68 -1.40 21.71
CA LEU A 361 4.75 -2.76 21.14
C LEU A 361 4.12 -2.82 19.74
N ILE A 362 2.92 -2.25 19.57
CA ILE A 362 2.20 -2.24 18.28
C ILE A 362 2.99 -1.48 17.21
N TRP A 363 3.66 -0.39 17.57
CA TRP A 363 4.48 0.35 16.61
C TRP A 363 5.76 -0.42 16.27
N LEU A 364 6.43 -1.00 17.26
CA LEU A 364 7.69 -1.74 17.08
C LEU A 364 7.53 -3.00 16.20
N ASP A 365 6.36 -3.64 16.21
CA ASP A 365 6.05 -4.77 15.31
C ASP A 365 6.17 -4.40 13.82
N ARG A 366 6.00 -3.12 13.47
CA ARG A 366 6.17 -2.63 12.09
C ARG A 366 7.63 -2.46 11.69
N VAL A 367 8.48 -2.27 12.69
CA VAL A 367 9.88 -1.89 12.53
C VAL A 367 10.77 -3.14 12.52
N TYR A 368 10.44 -4.13 13.36
CA TYR A 368 11.22 -5.36 13.43
C TYR A 368 10.76 -6.39 12.40
N PRO A 369 11.66 -6.94 11.56
CA PRO A 369 11.31 -7.97 10.59
C PRO A 369 10.82 -9.29 11.21
N LEU A 370 11.27 -9.60 12.43
CA LEU A 370 10.94 -10.82 13.17
C LEU A 370 10.67 -10.50 14.64
N SER A 371 9.59 -11.04 15.20
CA SER A 371 9.21 -10.79 16.60
C SER A 371 10.28 -11.26 17.61
N SER A 372 11.10 -12.26 17.26
CA SER A 372 12.22 -12.70 18.09
C SER A 372 13.33 -11.67 18.24
N GLN A 373 13.58 -10.84 17.20
CA GLN A 373 14.56 -9.76 17.25
C GLN A 373 14.08 -8.62 18.13
N LEU A 374 12.79 -8.24 18.00
CA LEU A 374 12.15 -7.28 18.90
C LEU A 374 12.30 -7.71 20.35
N PHE A 375 12.10 -8.99 20.64
CA PHE A 375 12.22 -9.49 22.00
C PHE A 375 13.64 -9.42 22.53
N GLY A 376 14.65 -9.81 21.73
CA GLY A 376 16.05 -9.67 22.12
C GLY A 376 16.46 -8.22 22.41
N ALA A 377 15.87 -7.27 21.68
CA ALA A 377 16.09 -5.84 21.89
C ALA A 377 15.38 -5.32 23.16
N LEU A 378 14.15 -5.79 23.44
CA LEU A 378 13.39 -5.38 24.62
C LEU A 378 13.96 -5.98 25.91
N PHE A 379 14.26 -7.28 25.91
CA PHE A 379 14.60 -8.03 27.11
C PHE A 379 15.98 -8.68 26.95
N ALA A 380 16.90 -8.35 27.86
CA ALA A 380 18.17 -9.06 27.99
C ALA A 380 17.91 -10.58 28.05
N SER A 381 18.72 -11.37 27.32
CA SER A 381 18.54 -12.82 27.13
C SER A 381 18.26 -13.59 28.42
N ASP A 382 18.85 -13.13 29.53
CA ASP A 382 18.86 -13.84 30.81
C ASP A 382 17.72 -13.42 31.74
N SER A 383 16.84 -12.51 31.29
CA SER A 383 15.77 -11.93 32.11
C SER A 383 14.36 -12.26 31.61
N TRP A 384 14.22 -13.21 30.68
CA TRP A 384 12.94 -13.50 30.00
C TRP A 384 11.86 -13.99 30.96
N ASP A 385 12.23 -14.90 31.87
CA ASP A 385 11.34 -15.46 32.88
C ASP A 385 10.71 -14.39 33.79
N ARG A 386 11.42 -13.29 34.01
CA ARG A 386 10.95 -12.17 34.81
C ARG A 386 9.78 -11.43 34.15
N TYR A 387 9.83 -11.24 32.85
CA TYR A 387 8.86 -10.40 32.11
C TYR A 387 7.72 -11.21 31.49
N LEU A 388 7.92 -12.50 31.26
CA LEU A 388 6.94 -13.39 30.63
C LEU A 388 5.55 -13.38 31.30
N PRO A 389 5.42 -13.39 32.65
CA PRO A 389 4.11 -13.28 33.30
C PRO A 389 3.39 -11.98 32.97
N GLY A 390 4.11 -10.87 32.85
CA GLY A 390 3.56 -9.57 32.46
C GLY A 390 3.10 -9.58 31.00
N ILE A 391 3.92 -10.11 30.09
CA ILE A 391 3.60 -10.17 28.66
C ILE A 391 2.36 -11.05 28.42
N ARG A 392 2.25 -12.19 29.09
CA ARG A 392 1.04 -13.04 29.05
C ARG A 392 -0.18 -12.32 29.59
N TRP A 393 0.01 -11.48 30.61
CA TRP A 393 -1.08 -10.72 31.21
C TRP A 393 -1.60 -9.61 30.28
N LEU A 394 -0.73 -8.94 29.52
CA LEU A 394 -1.12 -7.90 28.55
C LEU A 394 -2.16 -8.39 27.53
N ASP A 395 -2.07 -9.65 27.10
CA ASP A 395 -2.99 -10.26 26.13
C ASP A 395 -4.18 -10.98 26.79
N SER A 396 -4.37 -10.80 28.11
CA SER A 396 -5.45 -11.43 28.85
C SER A 396 -6.76 -10.63 28.79
N ARG A 397 -7.90 -11.31 28.94
CA ARG A 397 -9.22 -10.66 29.07
C ARG A 397 -9.25 -9.66 30.23
N LYS A 398 -8.53 -9.94 31.32
CA LYS A 398 -8.48 -9.08 32.51
C LYS A 398 -7.80 -7.74 32.23
N ALA A 399 -6.76 -7.71 31.38
CA ALA A 399 -6.14 -6.45 30.94
C ALA A 399 -7.14 -5.57 30.16
N GLN A 400 -7.97 -6.20 29.30
CA GLN A 400 -9.02 -5.51 28.55
C GLN A 400 -10.12 -4.96 29.47
N ASP A 401 -10.58 -5.78 30.43
CA ASP A 401 -11.60 -5.39 31.39
C ASP A 401 -11.08 -4.27 32.31
N TYR A 402 -9.79 -4.30 32.70
CA TYR A 402 -9.17 -3.22 33.46
C TYR A 402 -9.15 -1.90 32.68
N TRP A 403 -8.71 -1.94 31.43
CA TRP A 403 -8.69 -0.75 30.57
C TRP A 403 -10.07 -0.10 30.42
N ARG A 404 -11.13 -0.92 30.35
CA ARG A 404 -12.54 -0.49 30.28
C ARG A 404 -13.09 0.00 31.63
N GLY A 405 -12.34 -0.15 32.71
CA GLY A 405 -12.77 0.20 34.07
C GLY A 405 -13.72 -0.82 34.71
N THR A 406 -13.79 -2.04 34.19
CA THR A 406 -14.67 -3.12 34.70
C THR A 406 -13.93 -4.15 35.55
N ALA A 407 -12.62 -4.00 35.75
CA ALA A 407 -11.81 -4.83 36.63
C ALA A 407 -10.89 -3.96 37.51
N VAL A 408 -10.38 -4.55 38.59
CA VAL A 408 -9.38 -3.95 39.49
C VAL A 408 -8.10 -4.79 39.46
N LEU A 409 -6.94 -4.14 39.49
CA LEU A 409 -5.65 -4.81 39.55
C LEU A 409 -5.26 -5.16 40.98
N THR A 410 -4.71 -6.35 41.15
CA THR A 410 -3.92 -6.71 42.32
C THR A 410 -2.57 -5.98 42.31
N ASP A 411 -1.92 -5.86 43.47
CA ASP A 411 -0.60 -5.21 43.53
C ASP A 411 0.47 -5.98 42.77
N GLU A 412 0.36 -7.31 42.69
CA GLU A 412 1.22 -8.11 41.81
C GLU A 412 1.06 -7.73 40.33
N GLU A 413 -0.16 -7.49 39.86
CA GLU A 413 -0.42 -7.12 38.47
C GLU A 413 0.09 -5.71 38.16
N LYS A 414 -0.12 -4.76 39.08
CA LYS A 414 0.48 -3.42 38.97
C LYS A 414 2.01 -3.51 38.89
N ASN A 415 2.63 -4.32 39.73
CA ASN A 415 4.09 -4.54 39.71
C ASN A 415 4.57 -5.17 38.40
N ARG A 416 3.78 -6.05 37.76
CA ARG A 416 4.09 -6.63 36.44
C ARG A 416 4.05 -5.56 35.35
N ILE A 417 3.02 -4.70 35.35
CA ILE A 417 2.89 -3.58 34.40
C ILE A 417 4.06 -2.63 34.57
N ASN A 418 4.33 -2.18 35.79
CA ASN A 418 5.45 -1.28 36.08
C ASN A 418 6.80 -1.91 35.71
N GLY A 419 7.00 -3.21 35.97
CA GLY A 419 8.19 -3.94 35.56
C GLY A 419 8.41 -3.89 34.04
N LEU A 420 7.35 -4.10 33.25
CA LEU A 420 7.42 -3.96 31.80
C LEU A 420 7.65 -2.51 31.37
N PHE A 421 6.97 -1.55 32.00
CA PHE A 421 7.13 -0.14 31.72
C PHE A 421 8.58 0.32 31.91
N GLN A 422 9.21 -0.06 33.02
CA GLN A 422 10.62 0.24 33.31
C GLN A 422 11.57 -0.42 32.30
N CYS A 423 11.17 -1.53 31.68
CA CYS A 423 11.92 -2.16 30.60
C CYS A 423 12.03 -1.23 29.38
N PHE A 424 10.91 -0.61 28.97
CA PHE A 424 10.91 0.39 27.90
C PHE A 424 11.64 1.67 28.31
N ALA A 425 11.36 2.19 29.50
CA ALA A 425 11.90 3.46 29.97
C ALA A 425 13.43 3.46 30.10
N ARG A 426 14.05 2.31 30.41
CA ARG A 426 15.51 2.17 30.59
C ARG A 426 16.21 1.59 29.37
N ASN A 427 15.48 1.25 28.31
CA ASN A 427 16.06 0.61 27.15
C ASN A 427 16.99 1.57 26.38
N LYS A 428 18.12 1.05 25.90
CA LYS A 428 19.14 1.82 25.18
C LYS A 428 19.08 1.66 23.66
N GLU A 429 18.29 0.70 23.17
CA GLU A 429 18.12 0.45 21.74
C GLU A 429 17.32 1.59 21.10
N LYS A 430 17.89 2.16 20.03
CA LYS A 430 17.34 3.34 19.37
C LYS A 430 15.89 3.17 18.87
N PRO A 431 15.50 2.02 18.27
CA PRO A 431 14.11 1.80 17.86
C PRO A 431 13.13 1.84 19.04
N ILE A 432 13.53 1.29 20.20
CA ILE A 432 12.68 1.23 21.40
C ILE A 432 12.55 2.61 22.02
N GLN A 433 13.64 3.37 22.10
CA GLN A 433 13.63 4.75 22.57
C GLN A 433 12.70 5.62 21.74
N LEU A 434 12.77 5.51 20.40
CA LEU A 434 11.89 6.28 19.51
C LEU A 434 10.42 5.89 19.71
N ALA A 435 10.11 4.59 19.70
CA ALA A 435 8.75 4.10 19.91
C ALA A 435 8.15 4.60 21.23
N PHE A 436 8.92 4.50 22.32
CA PHE A 436 8.49 4.90 23.65
C PHE A 436 8.34 6.43 23.76
N ALA A 437 9.24 7.21 23.15
CA ALA A 437 9.11 8.66 23.08
C ALA A 437 7.84 9.10 22.32
N LEU A 438 7.54 8.47 21.18
CA LEU A 438 6.32 8.73 20.42
C LEU A 438 5.06 8.35 21.22
N ALA A 439 5.07 7.22 21.93
CA ALA A 439 3.97 6.83 22.81
C ALA A 439 3.75 7.86 23.93
N ARG A 440 4.83 8.30 24.60
CA ARG A 440 4.78 9.31 25.68
C ARG A 440 4.22 10.65 25.21
N LEU A 441 4.58 11.10 24.01
CA LEU A 441 4.00 12.32 23.44
C LEU A 441 2.52 12.16 23.04
N GLY A 442 1.97 10.95 23.07
CA GLY A 442 0.60 10.67 22.68
C GLY A 442 0.40 10.44 21.17
N VAL A 443 1.46 10.43 20.37
CA VAL A 443 1.42 10.18 18.91
C VAL A 443 0.82 8.81 18.59
N LEU A 444 1.03 7.84 19.48
CA LEU A 444 0.58 6.48 19.32
C LEU A 444 -0.70 6.16 20.12
N LYS A 445 -1.39 7.18 20.67
CA LYS A 445 -2.54 7.00 21.57
C LYS A 445 -3.65 6.12 20.98
N ARG A 446 -3.82 6.15 19.66
CA ARG A 446 -4.77 5.29 18.92
C ARG A 446 -4.52 3.79 19.09
N TYR A 447 -3.31 3.38 19.46
CA TYR A 447 -2.92 1.98 19.63
C TYR A 447 -3.07 1.48 21.06
N ALA A 448 -3.24 2.38 22.05
CA ALA A 448 -3.24 2.02 23.47
C ALA A 448 -4.30 0.97 23.86
N ALA A 449 -5.39 0.87 23.11
CA ALA A 449 -6.51 -0.06 23.34
C ALA A 449 -6.79 -1.00 22.15
N ASP A 450 -5.87 -1.11 21.19
CA ASP A 450 -6.04 -2.00 20.02
C ASP A 450 -5.60 -3.43 20.38
N TRP A 451 -6.50 -4.15 21.06
CA TRP A 451 -6.23 -5.51 21.55
C TRP A 451 -5.98 -6.53 20.43
N LEU A 452 -6.59 -6.34 19.25
CA LEU A 452 -6.33 -7.23 18.11
C LEU A 452 -4.93 -7.01 17.56
N ALA A 453 -4.49 -5.76 17.43
CA ALA A 453 -3.10 -5.48 17.08
C ALA A 453 -2.14 -5.99 18.14
N LEU A 454 -2.42 -5.74 19.42
CA LEU A 454 -1.57 -6.18 20.52
C LEU A 454 -1.44 -7.72 20.55
N HIS A 455 -2.54 -8.45 20.38
CA HIS A 455 -2.53 -9.91 20.29
C HIS A 455 -1.65 -10.41 19.14
N ARG A 456 -1.71 -9.77 17.97
CA ARG A 456 -0.84 -10.13 16.82
C ARG A 456 0.63 -9.95 17.12
N VAL A 457 1.00 -8.94 17.92
CA VAL A 457 2.39 -8.75 18.36
C VAL A 457 2.78 -9.79 19.40
N ILE A 458 1.92 -10.04 20.39
CA ILE A 458 2.25 -10.90 21.54
C ILE A 458 2.23 -12.39 21.19
N SER A 459 1.28 -12.85 20.36
CA SER A 459 1.08 -14.27 20.08
C SER A 459 2.33 -14.96 19.50
N PRO A 460 3.01 -14.42 18.46
CA PRO A 460 4.28 -14.95 17.99
C PRO A 460 5.38 -14.98 19.07
N LEU A 461 5.41 -13.97 19.96
CA LEU A 461 6.37 -13.93 21.08
C LEU A 461 6.16 -15.11 22.01
N LEU A 462 4.91 -15.41 22.37
CA LEU A 462 4.58 -16.52 23.26
C LEU A 462 4.92 -17.89 22.63
N ILE A 463 4.80 -18.02 21.31
CA ILE A 463 5.16 -19.25 20.58
C ILE A 463 6.68 -19.46 20.60
N VAL A 464 7.48 -18.43 20.30
CA VAL A 464 8.95 -18.52 20.32
C VAL A 464 9.46 -18.92 21.72
N ILE A 465 8.86 -18.36 22.76
CA ILE A 465 9.22 -18.70 24.14
C ILE A 465 8.89 -20.16 24.46
N LYS A 466 7.70 -20.64 24.07
CA LYS A 466 7.31 -22.06 24.22
C LYS A 466 8.16 -23.05 23.43
N ALA A 467 8.91 -22.61 22.42
CA ALA A 467 9.78 -23.49 21.63
C ALA A 467 11.22 -23.58 22.18
N ARG A 468 11.58 -22.72 23.14
CA ARG A 468 12.89 -22.72 23.83
C ARG A 468 12.89 -23.52 25.13
N TYR A 469 11.72 -23.72 25.73
CA TYR A 469 11.45 -24.62 26.86
C TYR A 469 10.71 -25.84 26.35
#